data_AF-A0A951DME6-F1
#
_entry.id   AF-A0A951DME6-F1
#
_cell.length_a   1.000
_cell.length_b   1.000
_cell.length_c   1.000
_cell.angle_alpha   90.00
_cell.angle_beta   90.00
_cell.angle_gamma   90.00
#
_symmetry.space_group_name_H-M   'P 1'
#
loop_
_entity.id
_entity.type
_entity.pdbx_description
1 polymer ?
#
loop_
_entity_poly.entity_id
_entity_poly.type
_entity_poly.pdbx_seq_one_letter_code
_entity_poly.pdbx_strand_id
1 'polypeptide(L)'
;MRLRRAYGRCRWSATGVDVLVRCTADGDRTRWRRRGAIVATLLHELAHLRYRSHGPRFWALHRRLIDRAAVLGLYDPLDFDPTERARGDEKLAASAAAALATAAREERRRRFRSDRAALAEWPVGARGRLIAPRKLAGITVRVLEQRRTRLLVETMQRRRYVVAPGLLEPTG
;
A
#
# COMPACT_ATOMS: atom_id res chain seq x y z
N MET A 1 24.32 -12.48 -14.45
CA MET A 1 23.35 -11.55 -13.81
C MET A 1 22.60 -10.79 -14.91
N ARG A 2 21.31 -11.08 -15.15
CA ARG A 2 20.54 -10.47 -16.25
C ARG A 2 20.14 -9.05 -15.83
N LEU A 3 20.55 -8.03 -16.58
CA LEU A 3 20.16 -6.64 -16.31
C LEU A 3 18.62 -6.54 -16.40
N ARG A 4 17.97 -6.17 -15.29
CA ARG A 4 16.53 -5.89 -15.25
C ARG A 4 16.21 -4.83 -16.30
N ARG A 5 15.18 -5.07 -17.13
CA ARG A 5 14.81 -4.11 -18.18
C ARG A 5 14.16 -2.87 -17.54
N ALA A 6 14.50 -1.68 -18.03
CA ALA A 6 13.92 -0.43 -17.54
C ALA A 6 12.38 -0.41 -17.67
N TYR A 7 11.70 0.11 -16.64
CA TYR A 7 10.24 0.25 -16.60
C TYR A 7 9.73 1.52 -17.29
N GLY A 8 10.59 2.51 -17.51
CA GLY A 8 10.25 3.75 -18.20
C GLY A 8 11.40 4.21 -19.08
N ARG A 9 11.08 5.06 -20.07
CA ARG A 9 12.06 5.75 -20.90
C ARG A 9 11.47 7.04 -21.46
N CYS A 10 12.17 8.14 -21.25
CA CYS A 10 12.03 9.38 -22.02
C CYS A 10 13.12 9.46 -23.10
N ARG A 11 12.74 9.56 -24.38
CA ARG A 11 13.67 9.68 -25.51
C ARG A 11 13.39 10.95 -26.30
N TRP A 12 14.43 11.76 -26.47
CA TRP A 12 14.41 12.90 -27.39
C TRP A 12 14.79 12.43 -28.79
N SER A 13 14.06 12.87 -29.80
CA SER A 13 14.31 12.62 -31.22
C SER A 13 14.31 13.96 -31.99
N ALA A 14 14.62 13.91 -33.29
CA ALA A 14 14.53 15.09 -34.14
C ALA A 14 13.09 15.62 -34.30
N THR A 15 12.09 14.76 -34.09
CA THR A 15 10.67 15.09 -34.31
C THR A 15 9.89 15.36 -33.01
N GLY A 16 10.51 15.15 -31.84
CA GLY A 16 9.85 15.40 -30.57
C GLY A 16 10.41 14.59 -29.41
N VAL A 17 9.54 14.29 -28.44
CA VAL A 17 9.90 13.52 -27.25
C VAL A 17 8.92 12.38 -27.04
N ASP A 18 9.46 11.17 -26.93
CA ASP A 18 8.70 9.96 -26.63
C ASP A 18 8.83 9.62 -25.15
N VAL A 19 7.69 9.43 -24.48
CA VAL A 19 7.63 8.90 -23.11
C VAL A 19 6.98 7.52 -23.15
N LEU A 20 7.74 6.50 -22.76
CA LEU A 20 7.27 5.13 -22.71
C LEU A 20 7.25 4.65 -21.26
N VAL A 21 6.16 4.01 -20.86
CA VAL A 21 6.01 3.38 -19.55
C VAL A 21 5.55 1.95 -19.74
N ARG A 22 6.25 1.01 -19.11
CA ARG A 22 5.83 -0.39 -19.05
C ARG A 22 4.80 -0.57 -17.95
N CYS A 23 3.67 -1.16 -18.32
CA CYS A 23 2.58 -1.45 -17.40
C CYS A 23 2.56 -2.89 -16.86
N THR A 24 3.41 -3.78 -17.38
CA THR A 24 3.52 -5.18 -16.94
C THR A 24 4.78 -5.41 -16.10
N ALA A 25 4.73 -6.42 -15.22
CA ALA A 25 5.84 -6.76 -14.34
C ALA A 25 7.10 -7.19 -15.13
N ASP A 26 8.29 -7.05 -14.53
CA ASP A 26 9.51 -7.55 -15.18
C ASP A 26 9.51 -9.09 -15.21
N GLY A 27 9.78 -9.65 -16.39
CA GLY A 27 9.76 -11.10 -16.62
C GLY A 27 8.36 -11.72 -16.82
N ASP A 28 7.28 -10.96 -16.62
CA ASP A 28 5.90 -11.46 -16.76
C ASP A 28 5.02 -10.44 -17.50
N ARG A 29 4.67 -10.77 -18.75
CA ARG A 29 3.85 -9.90 -19.62
C ARG A 29 2.35 -10.04 -19.40
N THR A 30 1.89 -11.06 -18.70
CA THR A 30 0.46 -11.25 -18.41
C THR A 30 0.06 -10.59 -17.10
N ARG A 31 1.04 -10.35 -16.22
CA ARG A 31 0.84 -9.65 -14.96
C ARG A 31 1.01 -8.13 -15.08
N TRP A 32 -0.05 -7.41 -14.78
CA TRP A 32 -0.04 -5.95 -14.63
C TRP A 32 0.71 -5.51 -13.37
N ARG A 33 1.41 -4.38 -13.47
CA ARG A 33 1.98 -3.66 -12.34
C ARG A 33 0.88 -2.96 -11.57
N ARG A 34 1.17 -2.66 -10.31
CA ARG A 34 0.30 -1.81 -9.48
C ARG A 34 0.17 -0.43 -10.11
N ARG A 35 -1.02 0.17 -9.98
CA ARG A 35 -1.32 1.48 -10.58
C ARG A 35 -0.37 2.55 -10.04
N GLY A 36 -0.12 2.56 -8.72
CA GLY A 36 0.82 3.50 -8.11
C GLY A 36 2.23 3.40 -8.71
N ALA A 37 2.71 2.19 -9.00
CA ALA A 37 4.04 1.98 -9.59
C ALA A 37 4.13 2.48 -11.05
N ILE A 38 3.07 2.27 -11.84
CA ILE A 38 2.97 2.78 -13.22
C ILE A 38 2.97 4.30 -13.20
N VAL A 39 2.12 4.91 -12.38
CA VAL A 39 2.01 6.38 -12.28
C VAL A 39 3.32 6.99 -11.78
N ALA A 40 3.97 6.42 -10.76
CA ALA A 40 5.28 6.90 -10.30
C ALA A 40 6.34 6.85 -11.42
N THR A 41 6.34 5.79 -12.23
CA THR A 41 7.24 5.67 -13.38
C THR A 41 6.93 6.76 -14.42
N LEU A 42 5.65 6.99 -14.73
CA LEU A 42 5.25 8.06 -15.65
C LEU A 42 5.73 9.44 -15.16
N LEU A 43 5.50 9.78 -13.89
CA LEU A 43 5.92 11.06 -13.32
C LEU A 43 7.45 11.23 -13.35
N HIS A 44 8.21 10.14 -13.16
CA HIS A 44 9.66 10.13 -13.33
C HIS A 44 10.06 10.47 -14.76
N GLU A 45 9.47 9.81 -15.75
CA GLU A 45 9.78 10.08 -17.17
C GLU A 45 9.32 11.48 -17.61
N LEU A 46 8.20 11.98 -17.06
CA LEU A 46 7.76 13.36 -17.31
C LEU A 46 8.75 14.40 -16.75
N ALA A 47 9.40 14.12 -15.62
CA ALA A 47 10.46 15.00 -15.11
C ALA A 47 11.66 15.08 -16.07
N HIS A 48 11.91 14.04 -16.88
CA HIS A 48 12.95 14.05 -17.91
C HIS A 48 12.65 14.97 -19.10
N LEU A 49 11.39 15.40 -19.29
CA LEU A 49 11.05 16.45 -20.25
C LEU A 49 11.73 17.78 -19.90
N ARG A 50 12.05 18.02 -18.63
CA ARG A 50 12.73 19.25 -18.18
C ARG A 50 14.21 19.05 -17.86
N TYR A 51 14.57 17.89 -17.30
CA TYR A 51 15.92 17.60 -16.82
C TYR A 51 16.39 16.22 -17.30
N ARG A 52 17.34 16.18 -18.24
CA ARG A 52 17.83 14.94 -18.86
C ARG A 52 18.59 14.01 -17.90
N SER A 53 19.12 14.53 -16.80
CA SER A 53 19.91 13.78 -15.83
C SER A 53 19.27 13.83 -14.45
N HIS A 54 19.47 12.78 -13.64
CA HIS A 54 18.96 12.64 -12.27
C HIS A 54 19.67 13.52 -11.23
N GLY A 55 19.95 14.78 -11.56
CA GLY A 55 20.57 15.75 -10.65
C GLY A 55 19.58 16.32 -9.61
N PRO A 56 20.03 17.20 -8.70
CA PRO A 56 19.19 17.76 -7.64
C PRO A 56 17.91 18.44 -8.14
N ARG A 57 18.00 19.17 -9.27
CA ARG A 57 16.86 19.87 -9.89
C ARG A 57 15.81 18.89 -10.44
N PHE A 58 16.25 17.76 -10.99
CA PHE A 58 15.35 16.68 -11.43
C PHE A 58 14.54 16.15 -10.25
N TRP A 59 15.22 15.78 -9.15
CA TRP A 59 14.52 15.23 -7.97
C TRP A 59 13.60 16.25 -7.32
N ALA A 60 13.97 17.53 -7.31
CA ALA A 60 13.09 18.59 -6.81
C ALA A 60 11.83 18.76 -7.67
N LEU A 61 11.90 18.60 -8.99
CA LEU A 61 10.72 18.60 -9.85
C LEU A 61 9.90 17.31 -9.65
N HIS A 62 10.55 16.16 -9.65
CA HIS A 62 9.90 14.87 -9.50
C HIS A 62 9.11 14.77 -8.18
N ARG A 63 9.67 15.24 -7.06
CA ARG A 63 8.95 15.33 -5.78
C ARG A 63 7.69 16.20 -5.89
N ARG A 64 7.78 17.38 -6.50
CA ARG A 64 6.64 18.27 -6.70
C ARG A 64 5.55 17.63 -7.56
N LEU A 65 5.93 16.91 -8.61
CA LEU A 65 4.99 16.17 -9.46
C LEU A 65 4.27 15.05 -8.67
N ILE A 66 5.01 14.27 -7.90
CA ILE A 66 4.44 13.21 -7.04
C ILE A 66 3.49 13.80 -6.01
N ASP A 67 3.90 14.84 -5.29
CA ASP A 67 3.07 15.45 -4.25
C ASP A 67 1.79 16.04 -4.84
N ARG A 68 1.89 16.72 -5.99
CA ARG A 68 0.71 17.23 -6.70
C ARG A 68 -0.21 16.11 -7.19
N ALA A 69 0.34 15.03 -7.75
CA ALA A 69 -0.45 13.89 -8.20
C ALA A 69 -1.15 13.17 -7.04
N ALA A 70 -0.52 13.11 -5.86
CA ALA A 70 -1.13 12.56 -4.65
C ALA A 70 -2.32 13.41 -4.19
N VAL A 71 -2.16 14.73 -4.13
CA VAL A 71 -3.23 15.67 -3.77
C VAL A 71 -4.42 15.57 -4.74
N LEU A 72 -4.15 15.34 -6.03
CA LEU A 72 -5.20 15.17 -7.05
C LEU A 72 -5.80 13.75 -7.08
N GLY A 73 -5.36 12.83 -6.22
CA GLY A 73 -5.82 11.44 -6.21
C GLY A 73 -5.39 10.62 -7.43
N LEU A 74 -4.43 11.12 -8.22
CA LEU A 74 -3.89 10.43 -9.40
C LEU A 74 -2.80 9.41 -9.01
N TYR A 75 -2.14 9.64 -7.87
CA TYR A 75 -1.10 8.78 -7.32
C TYR A 75 -1.44 8.38 -5.89
N ASP A 76 -1.52 7.08 -5.62
CA ASP A 76 -1.62 6.56 -4.26
C ASP A 76 -0.22 6.09 -3.78
N PRO A 77 0.40 6.76 -2.81
CA PRO A 77 1.70 6.37 -2.28
C PRO A 77 1.67 5.05 -1.47
N LEU A 78 0.48 4.52 -1.19
CA LEU A 78 0.28 3.22 -0.54
C LEU A 78 0.21 2.05 -1.53
N ASP A 79 -0.10 2.30 -2.80
CA ASP A 79 -0.19 1.29 -3.85
C ASP A 79 1.17 1.05 -4.54
N PHE A 80 2.16 0.68 -3.74
CA PHE A 80 3.52 0.40 -4.21
C PHE A 80 3.79 -1.10 -4.22
N ASP A 81 4.45 -1.62 -5.27
CA ASP A 81 4.91 -3.01 -5.31
C ASP A 81 6.26 -3.13 -4.57
N PRO A 82 6.36 -3.86 -3.45
CA PRO A 82 7.60 -3.98 -2.69
C PRO A 82 8.77 -4.55 -3.50
N THR A 83 8.49 -5.32 -4.56
CA THR A 83 9.50 -5.95 -5.43
C THR A 83 10.07 -4.98 -6.46
N GLU A 84 9.41 -3.84 -6.66
CA GLU A 84 9.77 -2.79 -7.61
C GLU A 84 10.37 -1.54 -6.95
N ARG A 85 10.79 -1.62 -5.68
CA ARG A 85 11.44 -0.48 -4.96
C ARG A 85 12.45 0.21 -5.87
N ALA A 86 12.19 1.48 -6.14
CA ALA A 86 12.91 2.20 -7.16
C ALA A 86 14.26 2.66 -6.62
N ARG A 87 15.28 2.64 -7.48
CA ARG A 87 16.49 3.45 -7.26
C ARG A 87 16.04 4.91 -7.24
N GLY A 88 15.94 5.51 -6.07
CA GLY A 88 15.46 6.89 -5.91
C GLY A 88 14.45 7.11 -4.77
N ASP A 89 13.93 6.05 -4.13
CA ASP A 89 13.02 6.19 -2.98
C ASP A 89 13.64 7.05 -1.85
N GLU A 90 14.95 6.91 -1.62
CA GLU A 90 15.71 7.77 -0.69
C GLU A 90 15.64 9.26 -1.06
N LYS A 91 15.65 9.59 -2.36
CA LYS A 91 15.56 10.96 -2.84
C LYS A 91 14.14 11.52 -2.76
N LEU A 92 13.15 10.65 -2.62
CA LEU A 92 11.75 10.98 -2.40
C LEU A 92 11.37 10.99 -0.92
N ALA A 93 12.24 10.56 -0.01
CA ALA A 93 11.94 10.46 1.43
C ALA A 93 11.45 11.78 2.05
N ALA A 94 11.89 12.92 1.51
CA ALA A 94 11.47 14.25 1.96
C ALA A 94 10.17 14.78 1.30
N SER A 95 9.49 14.00 0.46
CA SER A 95 8.23 14.43 -0.18
C SER A 95 7.04 14.23 0.76
N ALA A 96 5.97 15.02 0.57
CA ALA A 96 4.75 14.88 1.36
C ALA A 96 4.10 13.51 1.16
N ALA A 97 4.11 12.99 -0.08
CA ALA A 97 3.63 11.64 -0.37
C ALA A 97 4.42 10.55 0.37
N ALA A 98 5.74 10.72 0.54
CA ALA A 98 6.56 9.79 1.31
C ALA A 98 6.24 9.83 2.81
N ALA A 99 6.00 11.02 3.37
CA ALA A 99 5.56 11.18 4.77
C ALA A 99 4.22 10.45 5.01
N LEU A 100 3.24 10.62 4.11
CA LEU A 100 1.95 9.91 4.17
C LEU A 100 2.12 8.39 4.11
N ALA A 101 2.96 7.89 3.19
CA ALA A 101 3.23 6.45 3.10
C ALA A 101 3.89 5.89 4.36
N THR A 102 4.83 6.63 4.95
CA THR A 102 5.50 6.24 6.19
C THR A 102 4.52 6.19 7.35
N ALA A 103 3.73 7.24 7.56
CA ALA A 103 2.70 7.29 8.61
C ALA A 103 1.69 6.12 8.46
N ALA A 104 1.25 5.82 7.24
CA ALA A 104 0.34 4.70 7.00
C ALA A 104 0.98 3.32 7.25
N ARG A 105 2.29 3.17 7.00
CA ARG A 105 3.03 1.94 7.35
C ARG A 105 3.18 1.79 8.86
N GLU A 106 3.52 2.87 9.55
CA GLU A 106 3.62 2.90 11.01
C GLU A 106 2.28 2.57 11.66
N GLU A 107 1.19 3.15 11.16
CA GLU A 107 -0.15 2.87 11.64
C GLU A 107 -0.56 1.41 11.39
N ARG A 108 -0.21 0.83 10.23
CA ARG A 108 -0.41 -0.60 9.97
C ARG A 108 0.39 -1.47 10.94
N ARG A 109 1.63 -1.11 11.25
CA ARG A 109 2.47 -1.84 12.23
C ARG A 109 1.93 -1.69 13.65
N ARG A 110 1.44 -0.51 14.01
CA ARG A 110 0.80 -0.25 15.31
C ARG A 110 -0.44 -1.11 15.47
N ARG A 111 -1.35 -1.11 14.48
CA ARG A 111 -2.52 -1.99 14.45
C ARG A 111 -2.14 -3.46 14.51
N PHE A 112 -1.15 -3.89 13.74
CA PHE A 112 -0.65 -5.28 13.79
C PHE A 112 -0.18 -5.68 15.18
N ARG A 113 0.61 -4.83 15.85
CA ARG A 113 1.08 -5.08 17.22
C ARG A 113 -0.06 -5.10 18.23
N SER A 114 -0.98 -4.13 18.13
CA SER A 114 -2.18 -4.04 18.96
C SER A 114 -3.06 -5.28 18.80
N ASP A 115 -3.38 -5.67 17.56
CA ASP A 115 -4.17 -6.86 17.26
C ASP A 115 -3.48 -8.11 17.82
N ARG A 116 -2.16 -8.24 17.64
CA ARG A 116 -1.42 -9.39 18.15
C ARG A 116 -1.41 -9.46 19.67
N ALA A 117 -1.31 -8.33 20.37
CA ALA A 117 -1.38 -8.29 21.82
C ALA A 117 -2.79 -8.66 22.31
N ALA A 118 -3.82 -8.09 21.69
CA ALA A 118 -5.21 -8.35 22.04
C ALA A 118 -5.66 -9.79 21.78
N LEU A 119 -4.99 -10.57 20.90
CA LEU A 119 -5.30 -11.99 20.73
C LEU A 119 -5.23 -12.79 22.04
N ALA A 120 -4.35 -12.41 22.97
CA ALA A 120 -4.20 -13.10 24.25
C ALA A 120 -5.46 -12.99 25.13
N GLU A 121 -6.25 -11.94 24.96
CA GLU A 121 -7.50 -11.70 25.69
C GLU A 121 -8.67 -12.55 25.17
N TRP A 122 -8.50 -13.19 24.01
CA TRP A 122 -9.56 -13.89 23.29
C TRP A 122 -9.23 -15.37 23.06
N PRO A 123 -9.13 -16.21 24.11
CA PRO A 123 -8.87 -17.64 23.95
C PRO A 123 -9.96 -18.34 23.14
N VAL A 124 -9.64 -19.49 22.54
CA VAL A 124 -10.64 -20.31 21.85
C VAL A 124 -11.76 -20.67 22.83
N GLY A 125 -13.00 -20.46 22.40
CA GLY A 125 -14.20 -20.63 23.24
C GLY A 125 -14.69 -19.33 23.90
N ALA A 126 -13.87 -18.27 23.97
CA ALA A 126 -14.29 -16.98 24.50
C ALA A 126 -15.51 -16.43 23.75
N ARG A 127 -16.39 -15.74 24.47
CA ARG A 127 -17.57 -15.07 23.93
C ARG A 127 -17.40 -13.57 24.01
N GLY A 128 -17.77 -12.90 22.92
CA GLY A 128 -17.71 -11.44 22.84
C GLY A 128 -18.79 -10.91 21.94
N ARG A 129 -19.04 -9.61 22.04
CA ARG A 129 -19.98 -8.90 21.16
C ARG A 129 -19.20 -8.11 20.12
N LEU A 130 -19.66 -8.15 18.87
CA LEU A 130 -19.00 -7.41 17.80
C LEU A 130 -19.33 -5.91 17.88
N ILE A 131 -18.30 -5.06 17.87
CA ILE A 131 -18.40 -3.59 17.76
C ILE A 131 -18.14 -3.09 16.31
N ALA A 132 -18.26 -4.00 15.33
CA ALA A 132 -18.01 -3.78 13.90
C ALA A 132 -19.04 -2.82 13.24
N PRO A 133 -18.77 -2.27 12.03
CA PRO A 133 -19.73 -1.41 11.34
C PRO A 133 -21.10 -2.08 11.07
N ARG A 134 -22.16 -1.31 11.29
CA ARG A 134 -23.64 -1.53 11.26
C ARG A 134 -24.22 -2.93 11.04
N LYS A 135 -23.74 -3.75 10.11
CA LYS A 135 -24.38 -5.05 9.78
C LYS A 135 -24.11 -6.16 10.79
N LEU A 136 -23.00 -6.09 11.53
CA LEU A 136 -22.60 -7.11 12.50
C LEU A 136 -22.49 -6.56 13.93
N ALA A 137 -22.78 -5.27 14.12
CA ALA A 137 -22.74 -4.63 15.43
C ALA A 137 -23.72 -5.31 16.39
N GLY A 138 -23.28 -5.52 17.63
CA GLY A 138 -24.12 -6.06 18.68
C GLY A 138 -24.30 -7.59 18.65
N ILE A 139 -23.80 -8.28 17.62
CA ILE A 139 -23.95 -9.74 17.52
C ILE A 139 -22.96 -10.42 18.47
N THR A 140 -23.49 -11.31 19.33
CA THR A 140 -22.67 -12.20 20.15
C THR A 140 -22.03 -13.29 19.28
N VAL A 141 -20.74 -13.47 19.47
CA VAL A 141 -19.94 -14.48 18.78
C VAL A 141 -19.10 -15.28 19.75
N ARG A 142 -18.74 -16.49 19.33
CA ARG A 142 -17.77 -17.36 19.99
C ARG A 142 -16.49 -17.42 19.16
N VAL A 143 -15.34 -17.30 19.81
CA VAL A 143 -14.03 -17.50 19.17
C VAL A 143 -13.82 -18.98 18.88
N LEU A 144 -13.60 -19.32 17.61
CA LEU A 144 -13.30 -20.69 17.18
C LEU A 144 -11.79 -20.94 17.02
N GLU A 145 -11.06 -19.93 16.55
CA GLU A 145 -9.65 -20.07 16.19
C GLU A 145 -8.95 -18.72 16.34
N GLN A 146 -7.71 -18.74 16.87
CA GLN A 146 -6.81 -17.59 16.80
C GLN A 146 -5.89 -17.75 15.59
N ARG A 147 -5.88 -16.74 14.73
CA ARG A 147 -4.93 -16.60 13.62
C ARG A 147 -3.88 -15.57 13.99
N ARG A 148 -2.87 -15.38 13.12
CA ARG A 148 -1.72 -14.50 13.37
C ARG A 148 -2.06 -13.10 13.90
N THR A 149 -3.14 -12.46 13.41
CA THR A 149 -3.62 -11.13 13.86
C THR A 149 -5.14 -11.00 13.83
N ARG A 150 -5.85 -12.13 13.73
CA ARG A 150 -7.29 -12.16 13.49
C ARG A 150 -7.92 -13.31 14.27
N LEU A 151 -9.19 -13.18 14.57
CA LEU A 151 -10.00 -14.22 15.20
C LEU A 151 -10.96 -14.77 14.15
N LEU A 152 -11.07 -16.10 14.08
CA LEU A 152 -12.23 -16.73 13.45
C LEU A 152 -13.31 -16.83 14.51
N VAL A 153 -14.44 -16.19 14.27
CA VAL A 153 -15.57 -16.15 15.20
C VAL A 153 -16.83 -16.72 14.56
N GLU A 154 -17.71 -17.26 15.38
CA GLU A 154 -18.98 -17.86 14.96
C GLU A 154 -20.15 -17.22 15.70
N THR A 155 -21.16 -16.83 14.94
CA THR A 155 -22.44 -16.29 15.46
C THR A 155 -23.35 -17.41 15.96
N MET A 156 -24.41 -17.06 16.69
CA MET A 156 -25.44 -18.04 17.10
C MET A 156 -26.11 -18.73 15.91
N GLN A 157 -26.21 -18.07 14.75
CA GLN A 157 -26.70 -18.69 13.51
C GLN A 157 -25.64 -19.51 12.75
N ARG A 158 -24.53 -19.88 13.41
CA ARG A 158 -23.40 -20.65 12.84
C ARG A 158 -22.71 -20.01 11.62
N ARG A 159 -22.87 -18.70 11.43
CA ARG A 159 -22.11 -17.95 10.42
C ARG A 159 -20.73 -17.60 10.95
N ARG A 160 -19.71 -17.77 10.12
CA ARG A 160 -18.30 -17.57 10.47
C ARG A 160 -17.74 -16.30 9.86
N TYR A 161 -16.96 -15.57 10.65
CA TYR A 161 -16.34 -14.31 10.25
C TYR A 161 -14.89 -14.25 10.71
N VAL A 162 -14.05 -13.58 9.93
CA VAL A 162 -12.68 -13.24 10.33
C VAL A 162 -12.66 -11.79 10.77
N VAL A 163 -12.37 -11.55 12.05
CA VAL A 163 -12.45 -10.21 12.65
C VAL A 163 -11.14 -9.84 13.34
N ALA A 164 -10.89 -8.54 13.49
CA ALA A 164 -9.80 -8.06 14.33
C ALA A 164 -10.20 -8.20 15.82
N PRO A 165 -9.28 -8.53 16.73
CA PRO A 165 -9.59 -8.67 18.16
C PRO A 165 -10.19 -7.40 18.76
N GLY A 166 -9.70 -6.22 18.36
CA GLY A 166 -10.25 -4.93 18.79
C GLY A 166 -11.66 -4.61 18.25
N LEU A 167 -12.31 -5.56 17.55
CA LEU A 167 -13.72 -5.47 17.18
C LEU A 167 -14.63 -6.31 18.08
N LEU A 168 -14.10 -6.90 19.15
CA LEU A 168 -14.86 -7.63 20.15
C LEU A 168 -14.82 -6.89 21.49
N GLU A 169 -15.96 -6.84 22.18
CA GLU A 169 -16.07 -6.47 23.59
C GLU A 169 -16.46 -7.71 24.41
N PRO A 170 -15.94 -7.90 25.63
CA PRO A 170 -16.35 -9.00 26.50
C PRO A 170 -17.85 -8.95 26.78
N THR A 171 -18.52 -10.07 26.62
CA THR A 171 -19.86 -10.25 27.20
C THR A 171 -19.63 -10.66 28.64
N GLY A 172 -19.94 -9.77 29.59
CA GLY A 172 -19.91 -10.04 31.03
C GLY A 172 -20.78 -11.22 31.45
#